data_AF-A0A0D2PUZ5-F1
#
_entry.id   AF-A0A0D2PUZ5-F1
#
_cell.length_a   1.000
_cell.length_b   1.000
_cell.length_c   1.000
_cell.angle_alpha   90.00
_cell.angle_beta   90.00
_cell.angle_gamma   90.00
#
_symmetry.space_group_name_H-M   'P 1'
#
loop_
_entity.id
_entity.type
_entity.pdbx_description
1 polymer ?
#
loop_
_entity_poly.entity_id
_entity_poly.type
_entity_poly.pdbx_seq_one_letter_code
_entity_poly.pdbx_strand_id
1 'polypeptide(L)'
;MTESERYESLRHCKWVDEVIPDAPWVIDQEFLDKHNIDYVAHDSLPYADASGAANDVYEFVTAGKFKETKRTDGISTSDIIMRIVKDYNQYVLRNLDRGYSRKELGVSYVKEKRLRVNMRLKKLQEKVKEQQEKVGEKIQIVAMHRNEWVENADRWVAGFLEMFEEGCHKMGTAIRDRIQERLRGQLLQNGKGDDDDDEEYYYDDDYYDDEDDDDEFYYDDNEYNDEKDKKNEKEKK
;
A
#
# COMPACT_ATOMS: atom_id res chain seq x y z
N MET A 1 -6.74 28.52 4.78
CA MET A 1 -7.71 29.63 4.89
C MET A 1 -7.55 30.29 6.25
N THR A 2 -7.53 31.61 6.28
CA THR A 2 -7.61 32.41 7.51
C THR A 2 -9.02 32.38 8.10
N GLU A 3 -9.22 32.86 9.33
CA GLU A 3 -10.56 32.96 9.92
C GLU A 3 -11.51 33.84 9.10
N SER A 4 -11.04 35.00 8.62
CA SER A 4 -11.85 35.92 7.82
C SER A 4 -12.32 35.29 6.51
N GLU A 5 -11.44 34.52 5.85
CA GLU A 5 -11.80 33.78 4.64
C GLU A 5 -12.86 32.70 4.91
N ARG A 6 -12.79 32.03 6.07
CA ARG A 6 -13.79 31.03 6.48
C ARG A 6 -15.14 31.69 6.78
N TYR A 7 -15.14 32.83 7.45
CA TYR A 7 -16.37 33.58 7.72
C TYR A 7 -17.08 33.99 6.44
N GLU A 8 -16.36 34.57 5.48
CA GLU A 8 -16.93 34.95 4.18
C GLU A 8 -17.39 33.74 3.36
N SER A 9 -16.68 32.61 3.45
CA SER A 9 -17.10 31.37 2.79
C SER A 9 -18.45 30.87 3.31
N LEU A 10 -18.70 30.95 4.63
CA LEU A 10 -19.98 30.57 5.22
C LEU A 10 -21.13 31.50 4.81
N ARG A 11 -20.88 32.81 4.69
CA ARG A 11 -21.88 33.80 4.24
C ARG A 11 -22.40 33.54 2.82
N HIS A 12 -21.63 32.84 2.00
CA HIS A 12 -22.03 32.46 0.64
C HIS A 12 -22.69 31.08 0.55
N CYS A 13 -22.87 30.38 1.67
CA CYS A 13 -23.60 29.13 1.70
C CYS A 13 -25.11 29.37 1.56
N LYS A 14 -25.75 28.66 0.63
CA LYS A 14 -27.20 28.79 0.34
C LYS A 14 -28.10 28.62 1.58
N TRP A 15 -27.66 27.82 2.54
CA TRP A 15 -28.46 27.39 3.69
C TRP A 15 -28.16 28.18 4.98
N VAL A 16 -27.30 29.20 4.91
CA VAL A 16 -26.86 29.99 6.07
C VAL A 16 -27.57 31.34 6.07
N ASP A 17 -28.27 31.64 7.16
CA ASP A 17 -28.93 32.94 7.38
C ASP A 17 -28.04 33.92 8.15
N GLU A 18 -27.33 33.44 9.18
CA GLU A 18 -26.44 34.24 10.04
C GLU A 18 -25.12 33.51 10.29
N VAL A 19 -24.01 34.27 10.37
CA VAL A 19 -22.69 33.77 10.75
C VAL A 19 -22.23 34.48 12.03
N ILE A 20 -21.98 33.72 13.08
CA ILE A 20 -21.42 34.20 14.36
C ILE A 20 -19.89 33.98 14.32
N PRO A 21 -19.07 35.05 14.23
CA PRO A 21 -17.62 34.94 14.31
C PRO A 21 -17.16 34.54 15.72
N ASP A 22 -15.95 33.99 15.82
CA ASP A 22 -15.27 33.69 17.08
C ASP A 22 -16.11 32.80 18.02
N ALA A 23 -16.80 31.81 17.43
CA ALA A 23 -17.57 30.83 18.17
C ALA A 23 -16.68 30.05 19.16
N PRO A 24 -17.16 29.78 20.39
CA PRO A 24 -16.39 29.10 21.40
C PRO A 24 -16.14 27.63 21.03
N TRP A 25 -15.04 27.05 21.53
CA TRP A 25 -14.73 25.62 21.34
C TRP A 25 -15.75 24.71 22.04
N VAL A 26 -16.15 25.09 23.27
CA VAL A 26 -17.20 24.44 24.04
C VAL A 26 -18.33 25.44 24.23
N ILE A 27 -19.54 25.07 23.85
CA ILE A 27 -20.73 25.90 24.01
C ILE A 27 -21.32 25.73 25.42
N ASP A 28 -21.83 26.81 25.99
CA ASP A 28 -22.49 26.84 27.29
C ASP A 28 -23.90 27.45 27.18
N GLN A 29 -24.64 27.44 28.30
CA GLN A 29 -26.00 28.00 28.32
C GLN A 29 -26.03 29.50 28.01
N GLU A 30 -25.01 30.25 28.42
CA GLU A 30 -24.93 31.70 28.16
C GLU A 30 -24.85 31.98 26.64
N PHE A 31 -24.04 31.22 25.92
CA PHE A 31 -23.94 31.32 24.47
C PHE A 31 -25.26 30.96 23.78
N LEU A 32 -25.93 29.88 24.23
CA LEU A 32 -27.23 29.47 23.68
C LEU A 32 -28.30 30.55 23.89
N ASP A 33 -28.37 31.13 25.09
CA ASP A 33 -29.36 32.15 25.43
C ASP A 33 -29.09 33.46 24.68
N LYS A 34 -27.82 33.88 24.59
CA LYS A 34 -27.41 35.11 23.90
C LYS A 34 -27.81 35.11 22.42
N HIS A 35 -27.74 33.95 21.77
CA HIS A 35 -28.04 33.79 20.35
C HIS A 35 -29.41 33.16 20.09
N ASN A 36 -30.23 32.95 21.12
CA ASN A 36 -31.55 32.30 21.05
C ASN A 36 -31.52 30.95 20.31
N ILE A 37 -30.55 30.09 20.66
CA ILE A 37 -30.33 28.80 19.97
C ILE A 37 -31.26 27.72 20.54
N ASP A 38 -32.17 27.23 19.69
CA ASP A 38 -33.06 26.12 20.04
C ASP A 38 -32.37 24.76 19.99
N TYR A 39 -31.63 24.51 18.91
CA TYR A 39 -30.96 23.25 18.60
C TYR A 39 -29.53 23.45 18.09
N VAL A 40 -28.67 22.47 18.35
CA VAL A 40 -27.28 22.41 17.86
C VAL A 40 -27.16 21.22 16.92
N ALA A 41 -26.63 21.44 15.71
CA ALA A 41 -26.49 20.40 14.70
C ALA A 41 -25.02 20.09 14.38
N HIS A 42 -24.63 18.82 14.54
CA HIS A 42 -23.30 18.30 14.20
C HIS A 42 -23.38 16.78 13.89
N ASP A 43 -22.31 16.16 13.38
CA ASP A 43 -22.23 14.70 13.31
C ASP A 43 -22.21 14.05 14.71
N SER A 44 -22.54 12.76 14.79
CA SER A 44 -22.66 12.02 16.06
C SER A 44 -21.34 11.52 16.64
N LEU A 45 -20.21 11.81 16.00
CA LEU A 45 -18.93 11.35 16.50
C LEU A 45 -18.52 12.22 17.69
N PRO A 46 -18.07 11.61 18.81
CA PRO A 46 -17.66 12.37 19.98
C PRO A 46 -16.43 13.23 19.66
N TYR A 47 -16.51 14.52 19.99
CA TYR A 47 -15.40 15.44 19.80
C TYR A 47 -14.73 15.73 21.13
N ALA A 48 -13.54 15.15 21.33
CA ALA A 48 -12.77 15.32 22.56
C ALA A 48 -12.43 16.79 22.82
N ASP A 49 -12.57 17.21 24.09
CA ASP A 49 -12.14 18.53 24.50
C ASP A 49 -10.60 18.62 24.44
N ALA A 50 -10.10 19.70 23.83
CA ALA A 50 -8.67 19.99 23.75
C ALA A 50 -8.03 20.15 25.15
N SER A 51 -8.81 20.49 26.18
CA SER A 51 -8.33 20.59 27.56
C SER A 51 -8.26 19.24 28.30
N GLY A 52 -8.88 18.18 27.76
CA GLY A 52 -9.01 16.87 28.40
C GLY A 52 -10.05 16.81 29.53
N ALA A 53 -10.84 17.86 29.74
CA ALA A 53 -11.85 17.91 30.80
C ALA A 53 -13.12 17.11 30.46
N ALA A 54 -13.45 16.95 29.19
CA ALA A 54 -14.63 16.24 28.72
C ALA A 54 -14.32 15.33 27.53
N ASN A 55 -15.03 14.19 27.46
CA ASN A 55 -14.89 13.22 26.37
C ASN A 55 -15.58 13.69 25.07
N ASP A 56 -16.62 14.52 25.20
CA ASP A 56 -17.36 15.09 24.08
C ASP A 56 -17.81 16.53 24.39
N VAL A 57 -17.41 17.49 23.56
CA VAL A 57 -17.79 18.92 23.72
C VAL A 57 -19.28 19.16 23.53
N TYR A 58 -20.02 18.23 22.92
CA TYR A 58 -21.48 18.34 22.73
C TYR A 58 -22.30 17.67 23.83
N GLU A 59 -21.67 17.02 24.80
CA GLU A 59 -22.37 16.26 25.86
C GLU A 59 -23.45 17.10 26.59
N PHE A 60 -23.15 18.38 26.83
CA PHE A 60 -24.06 19.34 27.46
C PHE A 60 -25.39 19.51 26.70
N VAL A 61 -25.36 19.50 25.36
CA VAL A 61 -26.55 19.73 24.51
C VAL A 61 -27.28 18.45 24.11
N THR A 62 -26.67 17.29 24.34
CA THR A 62 -27.27 15.96 24.06
C THR A 62 -28.55 15.72 24.88
N ALA A 63 -28.76 16.46 25.98
CA ALA A 63 -29.99 16.42 26.80
C ALA A 63 -31.25 17.05 26.12
N GLY A 64 -31.42 16.85 24.81
CA GLY A 64 -32.64 17.21 24.06
C GLY A 64 -32.50 18.37 23.08
N LYS A 65 -31.32 19.01 23.00
CA LYS A 65 -31.04 20.13 22.07
C LYS A 65 -30.14 19.75 20.90
N PHE A 66 -29.56 18.55 20.88
CA PHE A 66 -28.69 18.09 19.80
C PHE A 66 -29.47 17.49 18.62
N LYS A 67 -29.04 17.79 17.39
CA LYS A 67 -29.58 17.28 16.12
C LYS A 67 -28.45 16.69 15.29
N GLU A 68 -28.43 15.37 15.19
CA GLU A 68 -27.42 14.66 14.41
C GLU A 68 -27.55 14.94 12.91
N THR A 69 -26.41 15.19 12.26
CA THR A 69 -26.27 15.29 10.81
C THR A 69 -25.37 14.17 10.30
N LYS A 70 -25.48 13.86 9.00
CA LYS A 70 -24.64 12.84 8.36
C LYS A 70 -23.51 13.51 7.58
N ARG A 71 -22.32 12.93 7.69
CA ARG A 71 -21.17 13.30 6.86
C ARG A 71 -21.46 12.96 5.40
N THR A 72 -20.85 13.70 4.48
CA THR A 72 -20.88 13.38 3.05
C THR A 72 -19.66 12.54 2.72
N ASP A 73 -19.87 11.35 2.17
CA ASP A 73 -18.79 10.44 1.82
C ASP A 73 -18.00 10.95 0.60
N GLY A 74 -16.70 10.63 0.55
CA GLY A 74 -15.82 10.96 -0.57
C GLY A 74 -15.38 12.43 -0.65
N ILE A 75 -15.66 13.26 0.37
CA ILE A 75 -15.17 14.63 0.43
C ILE A 75 -14.76 15.05 1.85
N SER A 76 -13.56 15.61 1.98
CA SER A 76 -13.10 16.27 3.21
C SER A 76 -12.00 17.28 2.92
N THR A 77 -11.74 18.19 3.87
CA THR A 77 -10.61 19.13 3.74
C THR A 77 -9.28 18.39 3.62
N SER A 78 -9.09 17.31 4.39
CA SER A 78 -7.89 16.48 4.33
C SER A 78 -7.75 15.81 2.95
N ASP A 79 -8.84 15.27 2.41
CA ASP A 79 -8.85 14.66 1.08
C ASP A 79 -8.45 15.67 -0.02
N ILE A 80 -9.04 16.88 -0.02
CA ILE A 80 -8.65 17.94 -0.97
C ILE A 80 -7.15 18.28 -0.84
N ILE A 81 -6.64 18.42 0.38
CA ILE A 81 -5.21 18.68 0.62
C ILE A 81 -4.36 17.53 0.08
N MET A 82 -4.75 16.28 0.35
CA MET A 82 -4.01 15.10 -0.09
C MET A 82 -3.96 14.99 -1.61
N ARG A 83 -5.06 15.27 -2.32
CA ARG A 83 -5.09 15.32 -3.80
C ARG A 83 -4.08 16.33 -4.33
N ILE A 84 -4.10 17.57 -3.82
CA ILE A 84 -3.17 18.62 -4.23
C ILE A 84 -1.70 18.21 -3.97
N VAL A 85 -1.42 17.62 -2.80
CA VAL A 85 -0.07 17.18 -2.43
C VAL A 85 0.41 16.02 -3.31
N LYS A 86 -0.46 15.05 -3.62
CA LYS A 86 -0.19 13.92 -4.52
C LYS A 86 0.19 14.43 -5.91
N ASP A 87 -0.63 15.32 -6.48
CA ASP A 87 -0.41 15.90 -7.80
C ASP A 87 0.87 16.74 -7.85
N TYR A 88 1.13 17.53 -6.81
CA TYR A 88 2.37 18.29 -6.70
C TYR A 88 3.60 17.38 -6.65
N ASN A 89 3.55 16.28 -5.89
CA ASN A 89 4.66 15.34 -5.81
C ASN A 89 4.91 14.66 -7.17
N GLN A 90 3.85 14.30 -7.90
CA GLN A 90 3.97 13.78 -9.27
C GLN A 90 4.57 14.82 -10.23
N TYR A 91 4.11 16.08 -10.16
CA TYR A 91 4.67 17.19 -10.92
C TYR A 91 6.18 17.35 -10.67
N VAL A 92 6.60 17.34 -9.40
CA VAL A 92 8.01 17.46 -9.03
C VAL A 92 8.82 16.32 -9.64
N LEU A 93 8.34 15.08 -9.48
CA LEU A 93 9.01 13.89 -9.96
C LEU A 93 9.21 13.89 -11.47
N ARG A 94 8.16 14.21 -12.23
CA ARG A 94 8.20 14.29 -13.70
C ARG A 94 9.20 15.35 -14.19
N ASN A 95 9.27 16.50 -13.51
CA ASN A 95 10.21 17.55 -13.90
C ASN A 95 11.66 17.23 -13.49
N LEU A 96 11.88 16.56 -12.35
CA LEU A 96 13.21 16.07 -11.98
C LEU A 96 13.73 15.06 -13.01
N ASP A 97 12.87 14.18 -13.52
CA ASP A 97 13.23 13.19 -14.56
C ASP A 97 13.57 13.88 -15.90
N ARG A 98 12.85 14.97 -16.23
CA ARG A 98 13.16 15.85 -17.38
C ARG A 98 14.44 16.67 -17.22
N GLY A 99 15.09 16.63 -16.06
CA GLY A 99 16.37 17.30 -15.81
C GLY A 99 16.29 18.67 -15.16
N TYR A 100 15.11 19.13 -14.74
CA TYR A 100 14.99 20.36 -13.95
C TYR A 100 15.68 20.19 -12.60
N SER A 101 16.33 21.24 -12.12
CA SER A 101 17.00 21.21 -10.82
C SER A 101 16.00 21.41 -9.68
N ARG A 102 16.28 20.82 -8.51
CA ARG A 102 15.48 21.01 -7.29
C ARG A 102 15.29 22.48 -6.90
N LYS A 103 16.30 23.32 -7.20
CA LYS A 103 16.29 24.76 -6.84
C LYS A 103 15.27 25.51 -7.68
N GLU A 104 15.16 25.17 -8.96
CA GLU A 104 14.16 25.75 -9.88
C GLU A 104 12.74 25.33 -9.51
N LEU A 105 12.57 24.11 -8.99
CA LEU A 105 11.27 23.59 -8.54
C LEU A 105 10.89 24.04 -7.11
N GLY A 106 11.77 24.74 -6.40
CA GLY A 106 11.56 25.14 -5.01
C GLY A 106 11.51 23.96 -4.03
N VAL A 107 12.12 22.82 -4.37
CA VAL A 107 12.04 21.58 -3.61
C VAL A 107 13.27 21.42 -2.70
N SER A 108 13.01 21.05 -1.44
CA SER A 108 14.07 20.75 -0.48
C SER A 108 14.85 19.49 -0.86
N TYR A 109 16.13 19.42 -0.48
CA TYR A 109 16.99 18.27 -0.83
C TYR A 109 16.46 16.95 -0.27
N VAL A 110 15.98 16.95 0.98
CA VAL A 110 15.42 15.74 1.62
C VAL A 110 14.16 15.27 0.87
N LYS A 111 13.28 16.20 0.50
CA LYS A 111 12.07 15.89 -0.28
C LYS A 111 12.44 15.30 -1.65
N GLU A 112 13.39 15.89 -2.36
CA GLU A 112 13.89 15.36 -3.64
C GLU A 112 14.42 13.92 -3.50
N LYS A 113 15.24 13.66 -2.47
CA LYS A 113 15.80 12.32 -2.25
C LYS A 113 14.74 11.29 -1.88
N ARG A 114 13.82 11.64 -0.98
CA ARG A 114 12.67 10.79 -0.62
C ARG A 114 11.82 10.46 -1.85
N LEU A 115 11.47 11.47 -2.64
CA LEU A 115 10.69 11.28 -3.87
C LEU A 115 11.43 10.35 -4.87
N ARG A 116 12.74 10.52 -5.03
CA ARG A 116 13.56 9.68 -5.89
C ARG A 116 13.64 8.22 -5.40
N VAL A 117 13.73 8.01 -4.08
CA VAL A 117 13.69 6.66 -3.48
C VAL A 117 12.33 6.02 -3.71
N ASN A 118 11.24 6.73 -3.43
CA ASN A 118 9.88 6.23 -3.65
C ASN A 118 9.64 5.86 -5.12
N MET A 119 10.15 6.63 -6.08
CA MET A 119 10.10 6.27 -7.50
C MET A 119 10.88 4.99 -7.83
N ARG A 120 12.06 4.79 -7.23
CA ARG A 120 12.85 3.58 -7.43
C ARG A 120 12.17 2.36 -6.84
N LEU A 121 11.54 2.51 -5.67
CA LEU A 121 10.75 1.46 -5.03
C LEU A 121 9.53 1.07 -5.88
N LYS A 122 8.78 2.06 -6.40
CA LYS A 122 7.66 1.80 -7.32
C LYS A 122 8.09 1.04 -8.58
N LYS A 123 9.17 1.50 -9.23
CA LYS A 123 9.74 0.79 -10.40
C LYS A 123 10.22 -0.63 -10.07
N LEU A 124 10.65 -0.88 -8.83
CA LEU A 124 11.02 -2.22 -8.37
C LEU A 124 9.78 -3.08 -8.16
N GLN A 125 8.74 -2.55 -7.49
CA GLN A 125 7.45 -3.22 -7.30
C GLN A 125 6.82 -3.60 -8.65
N GLU A 126 6.79 -2.69 -9.61
CA GLU A 126 6.29 -2.95 -10.98
C GLU A 126 7.05 -4.12 -11.63
N LYS A 127 8.39 -4.12 -11.56
CA LYS A 127 9.21 -5.23 -12.09
C LYS A 127 8.99 -6.55 -11.38
N VAL A 128 8.78 -6.52 -10.06
CA VAL A 128 8.48 -7.72 -9.26
C VAL A 128 7.11 -8.27 -9.66
N LYS A 129 6.10 -7.40 -9.81
CA LYS A 129 4.75 -7.78 -10.27
C LYS A 129 4.79 -8.40 -11.66
N GLU A 130 5.50 -7.79 -12.61
CA GLU A 130 5.71 -8.37 -13.95
C GLU A 130 6.41 -9.75 -13.91
N GLN A 131 7.38 -9.94 -13.00
CA GLN A 131 8.05 -11.23 -12.84
C GLN A 131 7.14 -12.27 -12.20
N GLN A 132 6.32 -11.88 -11.22
CA GLN A 132 5.33 -12.73 -10.59
C GLN A 132 4.28 -13.20 -11.60
N GLU A 133 3.78 -12.31 -12.46
CA GLU A 133 2.86 -12.65 -13.55
C GLU A 133 3.50 -13.62 -14.54
N LYS A 134 4.72 -13.34 -15.03
CA LYS A 134 5.46 -14.24 -15.94
C LYS A 134 5.79 -15.59 -15.31
N VAL A 135 6.06 -15.64 -14.00
CA VAL A 135 6.27 -16.90 -13.26
C VAL A 135 4.95 -17.63 -13.05
N GLY A 136 3.85 -16.92 -12.77
CA GLY A 136 2.50 -17.49 -12.68
C GLY A 136 2.04 -18.15 -13.97
N GLU A 137 2.24 -17.47 -15.11
CA GLU A 137 2.00 -18.04 -16.44
C GLU A 137 2.85 -19.30 -16.69
N LYS A 138 4.14 -19.25 -16.33
CA LYS A 138 5.03 -20.41 -16.47
C LYS A 138 4.66 -21.56 -15.52
N ILE A 139 4.22 -21.27 -14.30
CA ILE A 139 3.74 -22.29 -13.35
C ILE A 139 2.45 -22.93 -13.88
N GLN A 140 1.54 -22.19 -14.51
CA GLN A 140 0.37 -22.77 -15.18
C GLN A 140 0.78 -23.71 -16.33
N ILE A 141 1.75 -23.31 -17.16
CA ILE A 141 2.27 -24.15 -18.25
C ILE A 141 2.98 -25.41 -17.70
N VAL A 142 3.76 -25.28 -16.63
CA VAL A 142 4.45 -26.42 -15.99
C VAL A 142 3.45 -27.33 -15.26
N ALA A 143 2.38 -26.80 -14.68
CA ALA A 143 1.29 -27.59 -14.11
C ALA A 143 0.58 -28.45 -15.18
N MET A 144 0.45 -27.94 -16.41
CA MET A 144 -0.01 -28.73 -17.56
C MET A 144 0.95 -29.88 -17.92
N HIS A 145 2.27 -29.67 -17.83
CA HIS A 145 3.30 -30.71 -18.08
C HIS A 145 3.56 -31.66 -16.89
N ARG A 146 3.01 -31.38 -15.70
CA ARG A 146 3.17 -32.22 -14.51
C ARG A 146 2.62 -33.63 -14.72
N ASN A 147 1.56 -33.78 -15.51
CA ASN A 147 0.95 -35.07 -15.81
C ASN A 147 1.89 -35.96 -16.64
N GLU A 148 2.59 -35.39 -17.63
CA GLU A 148 3.57 -36.13 -18.44
C GLU A 148 4.82 -36.53 -17.65
N TRP A 149 5.26 -35.67 -16.71
CA TRP A 149 6.39 -35.98 -15.84
C TRP A 149 6.06 -37.03 -14.79
N VAL A 150 4.86 -37.01 -14.21
CA VAL A 150 4.40 -38.04 -13.27
C VAL A 150 4.26 -39.38 -13.98
N GLU A 151 3.71 -39.41 -15.20
CA GLU A 151 3.59 -40.63 -16.00
C GLU A 151 4.96 -41.21 -16.40
N ASN A 152 5.92 -40.35 -16.78
CA ASN A 152 7.28 -40.80 -17.04
C ASN A 152 8.01 -41.21 -15.76
N ALA A 153 7.79 -40.54 -14.63
CA ALA A 153 8.36 -40.93 -13.35
C ALA A 153 7.85 -42.30 -12.92
N ASP A 154 6.55 -42.59 -13.02
CA ASP A 154 5.98 -43.92 -12.71
C ASP A 154 6.55 -45.00 -13.63
N ARG A 155 6.76 -44.73 -14.91
CA ARG A 155 7.39 -45.67 -15.85
C ARG A 155 8.85 -45.96 -15.50
N TRP A 156 9.60 -44.97 -15.07
CA TRP A 156 11.00 -45.12 -14.65
C TRP A 156 11.11 -45.77 -13.27
N VAL A 157 10.20 -45.46 -12.35
CA VAL A 157 10.08 -46.08 -11.03
C VAL A 157 9.67 -47.55 -11.16
N ALA A 158 8.75 -47.88 -12.06
CA ALA A 158 8.36 -49.27 -12.33
C ALA A 158 9.54 -50.08 -12.90
N GLY A 159 10.25 -49.56 -13.90
CA GLY A 159 11.44 -50.22 -14.45
C GLY A 159 12.59 -50.32 -13.43
N PHE A 160 12.75 -49.31 -12.57
CA PHE A 160 13.71 -49.36 -11.46
C PHE A 160 13.30 -50.40 -10.41
N LEU A 161 12.03 -50.48 -10.03
CA LEU A 161 11.50 -51.44 -9.06
C LEU A 161 11.62 -52.89 -9.57
N GLU A 162 11.41 -53.13 -10.85
CA GLU A 162 11.60 -54.44 -11.48
C GLU A 162 13.08 -54.88 -11.38
N MET A 163 14.02 -53.99 -11.71
CA MET A 163 15.45 -54.23 -11.51
C MET A 163 15.82 -54.36 -10.01
N PHE A 164 15.11 -53.67 -9.13
CA PHE A 164 15.33 -53.69 -7.69
C PHE A 164 14.79 -54.98 -7.04
N GLU A 165 13.66 -55.54 -7.49
CA GLU A 165 13.13 -56.82 -7.02
C GLU A 165 14.08 -57.99 -7.39
N GLU A 166 14.62 -57.98 -8.62
CA GLU A 166 15.66 -58.93 -9.03
C GLU A 166 16.94 -58.80 -8.19
N GLY A 167 17.29 -57.57 -7.80
CA GLY A 167 18.40 -57.28 -6.90
C GLY A 167 18.12 -57.68 -5.44
N CYS A 168 16.91 -57.44 -4.95
CA CYS A 168 16.47 -57.69 -3.58
C CYS A 168 16.34 -59.19 -3.27
N HIS A 169 16.05 -60.06 -4.23
CA HIS A 169 16.11 -61.51 -4.00
C HIS A 169 17.55 -62.00 -3.77
N LYS A 170 18.53 -61.43 -4.47
CA LYS A 170 19.97 -61.74 -4.27
C LYS A 170 20.54 -61.09 -3.00
N MET A 171 20.01 -59.92 -2.64
CA MET A 171 20.41 -59.20 -1.44
C MET A 171 19.74 -59.76 -0.17
N GLY A 172 18.48 -60.22 -0.25
CA GLY A 172 17.69 -60.72 0.88
C GLY A 172 18.27 -62.00 1.48
N THR A 173 18.88 -62.86 0.67
CA THR A 173 19.65 -64.02 1.12
C THR A 173 20.91 -63.58 1.88
N ALA A 174 21.67 -62.63 1.34
CA ALA A 174 22.88 -62.09 1.98
C ALA A 174 22.60 -61.26 3.25
N ILE A 175 21.44 -60.60 3.34
CA ILE A 175 21.00 -59.82 4.50
C ILE A 175 20.57 -60.74 5.65
N ARG A 176 19.93 -61.89 5.38
CA ARG A 176 19.59 -62.88 6.41
C ARG A 176 20.85 -63.40 7.12
N ASP A 177 21.89 -63.69 6.35
CA ASP A 177 23.17 -64.18 6.88
C ASP A 177 23.91 -63.11 7.70
N ARG A 178 23.81 -61.83 7.30
CA ARG A 178 24.43 -60.71 8.03
C ARG A 178 23.65 -60.24 9.27
N ILE A 179 22.32 -60.36 9.31
CA ILE A 179 21.50 -59.98 10.48
C ILE A 179 21.74 -60.95 11.65
N GLN A 180 22.06 -62.23 11.38
CA GLN A 180 22.46 -63.19 12.40
C GLN A 180 23.81 -62.82 13.08
N GLU A 181 24.72 -62.17 12.35
CA GLU A 181 26.00 -61.67 12.89
C GLU A 181 25.88 -60.29 13.55
N ARG A 182 24.97 -59.42 13.11
CA ARG A 182 24.87 -58.03 13.59
C ARG A 182 23.98 -57.84 14.82
N LEU A 183 23.14 -58.80 15.18
CA LEU A 183 22.44 -58.85 16.49
C LEU A 183 23.41 -58.99 17.68
N ARG A 184 24.68 -59.33 17.45
CA ARG A 184 25.76 -59.30 18.45
C ARG A 184 26.38 -57.92 18.68
N GLY A 185 26.08 -56.92 17.85
CA GLY A 185 26.95 -55.73 17.72
C GLY A 185 26.30 -54.37 17.93
N GLN A 186 24.99 -54.27 18.22
CA GLN A 186 24.33 -52.99 18.49
C GLN A 186 24.15 -52.75 19.99
N LEU A 187 25.12 -52.08 20.60
CA LEU A 187 24.89 -51.25 21.77
C LEU A 187 25.74 -49.99 21.62
N LEU A 188 25.15 -48.83 21.95
CA LEU A 188 25.76 -47.50 22.09
C LEU A 188 25.86 -46.68 20.78
N GLN A 189 25.41 -45.44 20.66
CA GLN A 189 24.57 -44.54 21.44
C GLN A 189 24.34 -43.26 20.57
N ASN A 190 23.23 -42.56 20.80
CA ASN A 190 22.67 -41.43 20.04
C ASN A 190 23.28 -40.03 20.31
N GLY A 191 22.96 -39.08 19.42
CA GLY A 191 22.48 -37.70 19.73
C GLY A 191 23.47 -36.55 19.49
N LYS A 192 23.08 -35.26 19.33
CA LYS A 192 21.84 -34.52 18.97
C LYS A 192 22.17 -32.99 19.00
N GLY A 193 21.39 -32.16 18.29
CA GLY A 193 21.07 -30.73 18.58
C GLY A 193 22.06 -29.66 18.09
N ASP A 194 21.72 -28.37 17.94
CA ASP A 194 20.45 -27.61 17.97
C ASP A 194 20.75 -26.20 17.37
N ASP A 195 19.69 -25.44 17.07
CA ASP A 195 19.62 -24.11 16.44
C ASP A 195 19.88 -22.94 17.44
N ASP A 196 19.94 -21.70 16.93
CA ASP A 196 19.10 -20.58 17.40
C ASP A 196 19.38 -19.26 16.64
N ASP A 197 18.28 -18.55 16.36
CA ASP A 197 18.11 -17.26 15.68
C ASP A 197 18.13 -16.07 16.66
N ASP A 198 18.35 -14.85 16.17
CA ASP A 198 18.02 -13.59 16.87
C ASP A 198 17.34 -12.60 15.89
N GLU A 199 16.23 -11.99 16.35
CA GLU A 199 15.25 -11.19 15.59
C GLU A 199 15.24 -9.71 16.07
N GLU A 200 15.09 -8.73 15.17
CA GLU A 200 15.09 -7.28 15.46
C GLU A 200 13.87 -6.57 14.82
N TYR A 201 13.21 -5.67 15.59
CA TYR A 201 11.91 -5.04 15.31
C TYR A 201 11.99 -3.73 14.49
N TYR A 202 11.11 -3.54 13.49
CA TYR A 202 10.89 -2.30 12.73
C TYR A 202 9.54 -1.64 13.08
N TYR A 203 9.51 -0.30 13.09
CA TYR A 203 8.28 0.49 13.13
C TYR A 203 7.70 0.60 11.72
N ASP A 204 6.48 0.07 11.56
CA ASP A 204 5.68 0.02 10.33
C ASP A 204 5.08 1.40 10.00
N ASP A 205 5.39 1.94 8.82
CA ASP A 205 4.75 3.15 8.26
C ASP A 205 4.05 2.80 6.94
N ASP A 206 3.48 1.59 6.90
CA ASP A 206 2.88 0.94 5.73
C ASP A 206 1.36 1.10 5.65
N TYR A 207 0.78 2.07 6.36
CA TYR A 207 -0.61 2.48 6.06
C TYR A 207 -0.58 3.38 4.83
N TYR A 208 -0.76 2.79 3.65
CA TYR A 208 -1.73 3.16 2.60
C TYR A 208 -1.48 2.26 1.38
N ASP A 209 -1.78 0.97 1.54
CA ASP A 209 -2.32 0.15 0.45
C ASP A 209 -3.85 0.20 0.62
N ASP A 210 -4.45 1.31 0.19
CA ASP A 210 -5.87 1.29 -0.16
C ASP A 210 -5.91 0.98 -1.65
N GLU A 211 -6.21 -0.29 -1.92
CA GLU A 211 -6.89 -0.76 -3.11
C GLU A 211 -8.12 0.13 -3.35
N ASP A 212 -7.99 1.13 -4.19
CA ASP A 212 -9.11 1.63 -4.98
C ASP A 212 -8.59 1.86 -6.40
N ASP A 213 -8.93 0.89 -7.25
CA ASP A 213 -8.88 0.93 -8.70
C ASP A 213 -9.43 2.25 -9.22
N ASP A 214 -8.56 3.05 -9.84
CA ASP A 214 -8.91 3.87 -10.99
C ASP A 214 -7.66 3.94 -11.86
N ASP A 215 -7.50 2.90 -12.67
CA ASP A 215 -6.61 2.84 -13.83
C ASP A 215 -6.92 3.99 -14.79
N GLU A 216 -6.20 5.11 -14.65
CA GLU A 216 -6.09 6.08 -15.74
C GLU A 216 -4.72 5.93 -16.43
N PHE A 217 -4.66 4.96 -17.34
CA PHE A 217 -3.57 4.76 -18.29
C PHE A 217 -3.45 6.01 -19.18
N TYR A 218 -2.39 6.80 -19.00
CA TYR A 218 -2.03 7.83 -19.97
C TYR A 218 -1.20 7.22 -21.10
N TYR A 219 -1.82 7.10 -22.28
CA TYR A 219 -1.12 6.87 -23.55
C TYR A 219 -0.21 8.07 -23.86
N ASP A 220 1.06 7.79 -24.15
CA ASP A 220 2.04 8.78 -24.64
C ASP A 220 1.80 9.04 -26.13
N ASP A 221 1.08 10.12 -26.43
CA ASP A 221 0.77 10.57 -27.79
C ASP A 221 1.86 11.55 -28.28
N ASN A 222 3.10 11.07 -28.39
CA ASN A 222 4.23 11.83 -28.95
C ASN A 222 4.85 11.12 -30.16
N GLU A 223 4.07 10.94 -31.21
CA GLU A 223 4.60 10.68 -32.56
C GLU A 223 4.07 11.73 -33.53
N TYR A 224 4.54 12.98 -33.45
CA TYR A 224 4.55 13.92 -34.57
C TYR A 224 5.37 15.15 -34.18
N ASN A 225 6.66 15.17 -34.52
CA ASN A 225 7.42 16.39 -34.84
C ASN A 225 8.84 16.01 -35.27
N ASP A 226 8.98 15.48 -36.49
CA ASP A 226 10.29 15.28 -37.10
C ASP A 226 10.28 15.76 -38.57
N GLU A 227 9.93 17.03 -38.80
CA GLU A 227 10.01 17.64 -40.14
C GLU A 227 10.51 19.09 -40.20
N LYS A 228 10.97 19.71 -39.10
CA LYS A 228 11.39 21.13 -39.13
C LYS A 228 12.88 21.44 -39.24
N ASP A 229 13.78 20.44 -39.25
CA ASP A 229 15.23 20.72 -39.27
C ASP A 229 15.93 20.51 -40.63
N LYS A 230 15.21 20.39 -41.75
CA LYS A 230 15.83 20.28 -43.11
C LYS A 230 15.74 21.52 -44.00
N LYS A 231 15.24 22.66 -43.53
CA LYS A 231 15.07 23.87 -44.37
C LYS A 231 16.11 24.99 -44.19
N ASN A 232 17.02 24.90 -43.22
CA ASN A 232 17.98 26.00 -42.95
C ASN A 232 19.40 25.79 -43.50
N GLU A 233 19.64 24.78 -44.34
CA GLU A 233 20.99 24.50 -44.88
C GLU A 233 21.12 24.64 -46.41
N LYS A 234 20.26 25.44 -47.07
CA LYS A 234 20.34 25.68 -48.52
C LYS A 234 20.46 27.13 -48.99
N GLU A 235 20.70 28.10 -48.10
CA GLU A 235 20.91 29.51 -48.49
C GLU A 235 22.32 30.07 -48.19
N LYS A 236 23.35 29.22 -48.16
CA LYS A 236 24.75 29.68 -48.23
C LYS A 236 25.60 28.80 -49.15
N LYS A 237 25.44 28.99 -50.45
CA LYS A 237 26.52 29.00 -51.47
C LYS A 237 25.98 29.31 -52.84
#